data_AF-A0A9D1H6H3-F1
#
_entry.id   AF-A0A9D1H6H3-F1
#
_cell.length_a   1.000
_cell.length_b   1.000
_cell.length_c   1.000
_cell.angle_alpha   90.00
_cell.angle_beta   90.00
_cell.angle_gamma   90.00
#
_symmetry.space_group_name_H-M   'P 1'
#
loop_
_entity.id
_entity.type
_entity.pdbx_description
1 polymer ?
#
loop_
_entity_poly.entity_id
_entity_poly.type
_entity_poly.pdbx_seq_one_letter_code
_entity_poly.pdbx_strand_id
1 'polypeptide(L)'
;MLNTIKQVFRSPRFLVGFIIFALMLLTVIFYPLFVKADPLAMVGNGNFFKPGTYVNVSETVTANRYTLNVDVSGAAKLDRQLNESDRSKMADWLIRFGGVDEAEIDTSDSVALVELWKNNYSPDADQPGLISTDKKSFERLDKRIDEILSSSG
;
A
#
# COMPACT_ATOMS: atom_id res chain seq x y z
N MET A 1 -16.94 31.11 43.13
CA MET A 1 -16.75 30.16 42.02
C MET A 1 -15.41 29.42 42.08
N LEU A 2 -14.27 30.09 42.28
CA LEU A 2 -12.96 29.42 42.41
C LEU A 2 -12.91 28.34 43.52
N ASN A 3 -13.55 28.59 44.67
CA ASN A 3 -13.55 27.64 45.79
C ASN A 3 -14.35 26.37 45.50
N THR A 4 -15.44 26.49 44.73
CA THR A 4 -16.25 25.36 44.28
C THR A 4 -15.47 24.48 43.30
N ILE A 5 -14.74 25.08 42.36
CA ILE A 5 -13.88 24.36 41.42
C ILE A 5 -12.79 23.58 42.18
N LYS A 6 -12.11 24.22 43.13
CA LYS A 6 -11.10 23.56 43.98
C LYS A 6 -11.66 22.40 44.80
N GLN A 7 -12.92 22.47 45.22
CA GLN A 7 -13.58 21.43 45.99
C GLN A 7 -13.89 20.18 45.14
N VAL A 8 -14.27 20.37 43.88
CA VAL A 8 -14.57 19.27 42.95
C VAL A 8 -13.31 18.43 42.64
N PHE A 9 -12.16 19.08 42.44
CA PHE A 9 -10.88 18.40 42.18
C PHE A 9 -10.25 17.70 43.41
N ARG A 10 -10.81 17.86 44.61
CA ARG A 10 -10.38 17.11 45.81
C ARG A 10 -11.01 15.73 45.93
N SER A 11 -12.07 15.43 45.17
CA SER A 11 -12.69 14.11 45.19
C SER A 11 -11.85 13.13 44.36
N PRO A 12 -11.31 12.04 44.97
CA PRO A 12 -10.47 11.09 44.24
C PRO A 12 -11.23 10.38 43.12
N ARG A 13 -12.54 10.15 43.29
CA ARG A 13 -13.40 9.57 42.25
C ARG A 13 -13.57 10.51 41.04
N PHE A 14 -13.71 11.81 41.31
CA PHE A 14 -13.79 12.82 40.26
C PHE A 14 -12.45 12.95 39.52
N LEU A 15 -11.33 12.97 40.25
CA LEU A 15 -10.01 13.11 39.66
C LEU A 15 -9.67 11.95 38.72
N VAL A 16 -10.00 10.71 39.11
CA VAL A 16 -9.79 9.53 38.25
C VAL A 16 -10.62 9.64 36.96
N GLY A 17 -11.92 9.97 37.06
CA GLY A 17 -12.76 10.16 35.88
C GLY A 17 -12.28 11.30 34.98
N PHE A 18 -11.83 12.40 35.58
CA PHE A 18 -11.28 13.55 34.86
C PHE A 18 -9.98 13.19 34.13
N ILE A 19 -9.09 12.38 34.73
CA ILE A 19 -7.87 11.90 34.09
C ILE A 19 -8.19 11.01 32.87
N ILE A 20 -9.14 10.07 33.01
CA ILE A 20 -9.56 9.21 31.90
C ILE A 20 -10.14 10.07 30.76
N PHE A 21 -11.01 11.03 31.10
CA PHE A 21 -11.56 11.96 30.12
C PHE A 21 -10.48 12.79 29.42
N ALA A 22 -9.53 13.34 30.19
CA ALA A 22 -8.42 14.12 29.64
C ALA A 22 -7.53 13.28 28.72
N LEU A 23 -7.25 12.02 29.06
CA LEU A 23 -6.51 11.09 28.22
C LEU A 23 -7.24 10.81 26.91
N MET A 24 -8.56 10.54 26.96
CA MET A 24 -9.36 10.35 25.75
C MET A 24 -9.42 11.61 24.88
N LEU A 25 -9.53 12.79 25.49
CA LEU A 25 -9.53 14.04 24.75
C LEU A 25 -8.17 14.28 24.07
N LEU A 26 -7.09 13.98 24.78
CA LEU A 26 -5.73 14.09 24.28
C LEU A 26 -5.50 13.11 23.13
N THR A 27 -5.96 11.86 23.25
CA THR A 27 -5.85 10.91 22.14
C THR A 27 -6.62 11.41 20.92
N VAL A 28 -7.84 11.92 21.05
CA VAL A 28 -8.60 12.47 19.91
C VAL A 28 -7.89 13.65 19.24
N ILE A 29 -7.24 14.54 20.00
CA ILE A 29 -6.54 15.71 19.47
C ILE A 29 -5.23 15.32 18.78
N PHE A 30 -4.45 14.41 19.38
CA PHE A 30 -3.11 14.09 18.91
C PHE A 30 -3.07 12.91 17.93
N TYR A 31 -4.04 11.99 17.97
CA TYR A 31 -4.14 10.86 17.02
C TYR A 31 -4.04 11.26 15.55
N PRO A 32 -4.74 12.29 15.03
CA PRO A 32 -4.65 12.68 13.62
C PRO A 32 -3.28 13.26 13.22
N LEU A 33 -2.43 13.65 14.18
CA LEU A 33 -1.06 14.10 13.87
C LEU A 33 -0.13 12.95 13.46
N PHE A 34 -0.38 11.76 14.01
CA PHE A 34 0.40 10.55 13.72
C PHE A 34 -0.23 9.69 12.63
N VAL A 35 -1.57 9.62 12.60
CA VAL A 35 -2.33 8.86 11.61
C VAL A 35 -3.01 9.82 10.65
N LYS A 36 -2.38 10.03 9.48
CA LYS A 36 -2.86 10.95 8.43
C LYS A 36 -3.83 10.32 7.43
N ALA A 37 -4.23 9.07 7.64
CA ALA A 37 -5.23 8.43 6.80
C ALA A 37 -6.56 9.18 6.93
N ASP A 38 -7.23 9.42 5.80
CA ASP A 38 -8.53 10.10 5.81
C ASP A 38 -9.54 9.22 6.59
N PRO A 39 -10.08 9.68 7.73
CA PRO A 39 -11.01 8.89 8.54
C PRO A 39 -12.34 8.63 7.83
N LEU A 40 -12.62 9.37 6.75
CA LEU A 40 -13.78 9.22 5.88
C LEU A 40 -13.43 8.48 4.58
N ALA A 41 -12.16 8.10 4.36
CA ALA A 41 -11.80 7.30 3.21
C ALA A 41 -12.51 5.95 3.27
N MET A 42 -13.39 5.74 2.29
CA MET A 42 -14.16 4.52 2.19
C MET A 42 -13.27 3.41 1.59
N VAL A 43 -12.62 2.62 2.46
CA VAL A 43 -11.70 1.54 2.06
C VAL A 43 -12.43 0.36 1.38
N GLY A 44 -13.77 0.32 1.45
CA GLY A 44 -14.57 -0.67 0.73
C GLY A 44 -15.88 -0.08 0.18
N ASN A 45 -16.05 -0.11 -1.15
CA ASN A 45 -17.31 0.14 -1.84
C ASN A 45 -18.38 -0.97 -1.65
N GLY A 46 -18.24 -1.82 -0.63
CA GLY A 46 -19.03 -3.05 -0.48
C GLY A 46 -19.90 -3.15 0.78
N ASN A 47 -19.63 -2.36 1.83
CA ASN A 47 -20.37 -2.48 3.11
C ASN A 47 -21.33 -1.32 3.37
N PHE A 48 -21.38 -0.33 2.48
CA PHE A 48 -22.31 0.80 2.55
C PHE A 48 -23.12 0.92 1.26
N PHE A 49 -23.76 -0.17 0.85
CA PHE A 49 -24.85 -0.05 -0.12
C PHE A 49 -26.04 0.62 0.56
N LYS A 50 -26.76 1.47 -0.17
CA LYS A 50 -28.06 2.00 0.26
C LYS A 50 -28.95 0.81 0.65
N PRO A 51 -29.73 0.86 1.75
CA PRO A 51 -30.56 -0.28 2.17
C PRO A 51 -31.42 -0.79 0.99
N GLY A 52 -31.34 -2.09 0.68
CA GLY A 52 -32.12 -2.73 -0.38
C GLY A 52 -31.34 -3.28 -1.60
N THR A 53 -30.01 -3.18 -1.66
CA THR A 53 -29.21 -3.80 -2.73
C THR A 53 -28.85 -5.24 -2.37
N TYR A 54 -29.51 -6.22 -3.02
CA TYR A 54 -29.14 -7.63 -2.94
C TYR A 54 -28.16 -7.97 -4.06
N VAL A 55 -26.99 -8.48 -3.70
CA VAL A 55 -26.02 -9.03 -4.65
C VAL A 55 -26.11 -10.55 -4.59
N ASN A 56 -26.59 -11.18 -5.68
CA ASN A 56 -26.64 -12.62 -5.83
C ASN A 56 -25.38 -13.10 -6.58
N VAL A 57 -24.66 -14.09 -6.03
CA VAL A 57 -23.39 -14.60 -6.60
C VAL A 57 -23.59 -15.10 -8.04
N SER A 58 -24.76 -15.65 -8.38
CA SER A 58 -25.07 -16.10 -9.74
C SER A 58 -25.26 -14.96 -10.74
N GLU A 59 -25.66 -13.76 -10.29
CA GLU A 59 -25.82 -12.59 -11.18
C GLU A 59 -24.50 -11.89 -11.46
N THR A 60 -23.46 -12.13 -10.64
CA THR A 60 -22.13 -11.53 -10.84
C THR A 60 -21.41 -12.05 -12.10
N VAL A 61 -21.81 -13.21 -12.64
CA VAL A 61 -21.23 -13.78 -13.86
C VAL A 61 -21.71 -13.05 -15.13
N THR A 62 -22.90 -12.45 -15.09
CA THR A 62 -23.54 -11.77 -16.23
C THR A 62 -23.64 -10.25 -16.04
N ALA A 63 -23.42 -9.75 -14.83
CA ALA A 63 -23.43 -8.33 -14.53
C ALA A 63 -22.25 -7.60 -15.20
N ASN A 64 -22.48 -6.34 -15.60
CA ASN A 64 -21.41 -5.45 -16.04
C ASN A 64 -20.32 -5.40 -14.98
N ARG A 65 -19.07 -5.68 -15.39
CA ARG A 65 -17.90 -5.71 -14.48
C ARG A 65 -17.83 -4.40 -13.70
N TYR A 66 -18.03 -4.47 -12.39
CA TYR A 66 -17.84 -3.35 -11.49
C TYR A 66 -16.37 -3.30 -11.08
N THR A 67 -15.66 -2.23 -11.44
CA THR A 67 -14.29 -1.99 -11.00
C THR A 67 -14.34 -1.42 -9.59
N LEU A 68 -13.88 -2.21 -8.62
CA LEU A 68 -13.61 -1.73 -7.27
C LEU A 68 -12.58 -0.60 -7.35
N ASN A 69 -12.99 0.62 -6.98
CA ASN A 69 -12.08 1.75 -6.81
C ASN A 69 -11.34 1.61 -5.48
N VAL A 70 -10.53 0.55 -5.36
CA VAL A 70 -9.50 0.52 -4.33
C VAL A 70 -8.40 1.40 -4.91
N ASP A 71 -8.13 2.54 -4.28
CA ASP A 71 -6.87 3.24 -4.47
C ASP A 71 -5.79 2.33 -3.89
N VAL A 72 -5.44 1.32 -4.67
CA VAL A 72 -4.26 0.54 -4.42
C VAL A 72 -3.15 1.46 -4.86
N SER A 73 -2.65 2.27 -3.91
CA SER A 73 -1.37 2.95 -4.06
C SER A 73 -0.42 2.03 -4.83
N GLY A 74 0.30 2.53 -5.83
CA GLY A 74 1.10 1.71 -6.75
C GLY A 74 1.84 0.59 -6.01
N ALA A 75 2.43 0.91 -4.85
CA ALA A 75 2.98 -0.01 -3.86
C ALA A 75 2.15 -1.28 -3.61
N ALA A 76 0.92 -1.17 -3.12
CA ALA A 76 0.10 -2.33 -2.75
C ALA A 76 -0.40 -3.14 -3.98
N LYS A 77 -0.26 -2.61 -5.19
CA LYS A 77 -0.61 -3.30 -6.44
C LYS A 77 0.61 -4.04 -6.98
N LEU A 78 1.75 -3.36 -7.00
CA LEU A 78 3.05 -3.96 -7.22
C LEU A 78 3.28 -5.11 -6.24
N ASP A 79 2.97 -4.92 -4.96
CA ASP A 79 3.20 -5.96 -3.96
C ASP A 79 2.40 -7.24 -4.20
N ARG A 80 1.18 -7.10 -4.72
CA ARG A 80 0.31 -8.23 -5.05
C ARG A 80 0.68 -8.91 -6.36
N GLN A 81 1.16 -8.15 -7.34
CA GLN A 81 1.45 -8.66 -8.68
C GLN A 81 2.90 -9.09 -8.90
N LEU A 82 3.84 -8.55 -8.10
CA LEU A 82 5.24 -8.95 -8.05
C LEU A 82 5.47 -9.82 -6.83
N ASN A 83 5.47 -11.13 -7.05
CA ASN A 83 5.81 -12.10 -6.02
C ASN A 83 7.31 -12.04 -5.67
N GLU A 84 7.70 -12.70 -4.58
CA GLU A 84 9.09 -12.73 -4.10
C GLU A 84 10.09 -13.26 -5.16
N SER A 85 9.67 -14.23 -5.98
CA SER A 85 10.52 -14.76 -7.05
C SER A 85 10.77 -13.75 -8.17
N ASP A 86 9.77 -12.96 -8.54
CA ASP A 86 9.91 -11.89 -9.53
C ASP A 86 10.86 -10.81 -9.02
N ARG A 87 10.70 -10.40 -7.76
CA ARG A 87 11.56 -9.39 -7.12
C ARG A 87 13.00 -9.85 -7.00
N SER A 88 13.23 -11.11 -6.63
CA SER A 88 14.57 -11.70 -6.60
C SER A 88 15.21 -11.76 -7.99
N LYS A 89 14.46 -12.11 -9.04
CA LYS A 89 14.98 -12.09 -10.42
C LYS A 89 15.33 -10.68 -10.89
N MET A 90 14.53 -9.68 -10.50
CA MET A 90 14.83 -8.29 -10.80
C MET A 90 16.13 -7.85 -10.13
N ALA A 91 16.29 -8.14 -8.83
CA ALA A 91 17.51 -7.88 -8.09
C ALA A 91 18.74 -8.53 -8.74
N ASP A 92 18.66 -9.83 -9.05
CA ASP A 92 19.75 -10.58 -9.69
C ASP A 92 20.17 -9.95 -11.02
N TRP A 93 19.20 -9.52 -11.84
CA TRP A 93 19.50 -8.89 -13.11
C TRP A 93 20.12 -7.49 -12.92
N LEU A 94 19.63 -6.71 -11.96
CA LEU A 94 20.18 -5.39 -11.63
C LEU A 94 21.63 -5.45 -11.16
N ILE A 95 21.97 -6.43 -10.33
CA ILE A 95 23.34 -6.65 -9.85
C ILE A 95 24.24 -7.07 -11.01
N ARG A 96 23.79 -8.05 -11.81
CA ARG A 96 24.65 -8.69 -12.82
C ARG A 96 24.82 -7.88 -14.09
N PHE A 97 23.80 -7.13 -14.49
CA PHE A 97 23.73 -6.47 -15.79
C PHE A 97 23.36 -4.98 -15.69
N GLY A 98 22.60 -4.59 -14.67
CA GLY A 98 22.24 -3.19 -14.41
C GLY A 98 23.35 -2.37 -13.76
N GLY A 99 24.39 -3.01 -13.22
CA GLY A 99 25.49 -2.31 -12.54
C GLY A 99 25.09 -1.66 -11.21
N VAL A 100 23.98 -2.11 -10.61
CA VAL A 100 23.47 -1.61 -9.34
C VAL A 100 24.11 -2.40 -8.19
N ASP A 101 24.55 -1.71 -7.14
CA ASP A 101 25.10 -2.36 -5.95
C ASP A 101 24.01 -3.10 -5.17
N GLU A 102 24.33 -4.26 -4.61
CA GLU A 102 23.39 -5.05 -3.79
C GLU A 102 22.85 -4.24 -2.61
N ALA A 103 23.65 -3.32 -2.04
CA ALA A 103 23.25 -2.45 -0.95
C ALA A 103 22.17 -1.42 -1.34
N GLU A 104 22.02 -1.12 -2.63
CA GLU A 104 21.02 -0.18 -3.15
C GLU A 104 19.68 -0.88 -3.46
N ILE A 105 19.64 -2.22 -3.42
CA ILE A 105 18.47 -3.00 -3.81
C ILE A 105 17.72 -3.48 -2.57
N ASP A 106 16.52 -2.95 -2.37
CA ASP A 106 15.57 -3.46 -1.38
C ASP A 106 14.47 -4.27 -2.07
N THR A 107 14.44 -5.59 -1.83
CA THR A 107 13.40 -6.48 -2.39
C THR A 107 12.09 -6.45 -1.59
N SER A 108 12.09 -5.88 -0.38
CA SER A 108 10.89 -5.73 0.43
C SER A 108 10.04 -4.53 -0.03
N ASP A 109 10.68 -3.49 -0.57
CA ASP A 109 10.03 -2.32 -1.16
C ASP A 109 9.85 -2.50 -2.68
N SER A 110 8.64 -2.91 -3.08
CA SER A 110 8.34 -3.12 -4.50
C SER A 110 8.31 -1.83 -5.33
N VAL A 111 8.06 -0.67 -4.72
CA VAL A 111 8.05 0.62 -5.42
C VAL A 111 9.46 1.03 -5.77
N ALA A 112 10.33 1.07 -4.77
CA ALA A 112 11.74 1.43 -4.95
C ALA A 112 12.43 0.47 -5.93
N LEU A 113 12.13 -0.83 -5.83
CA LEU A 113 12.67 -1.84 -6.75
C LEU A 113 12.23 -1.61 -8.19
N VAL A 114 10.96 -1.24 -8.44
CA VAL A 114 10.48 -0.97 -9.80
C VAL A 114 11.02 0.33 -10.36
N GLU A 115 11.19 1.37 -9.54
CA GLU A 115 11.85 2.60 -9.98
C GLU A 115 13.31 2.33 -10.39
N LEU A 116 14.06 1.61 -9.56
CA LEU A 116 15.43 1.17 -9.88
C LEU A 116 15.45 0.31 -11.15
N TRP A 117 14.48 -0.59 -11.31
CA TRP A 117 14.33 -1.39 -12.51
C TRP A 117 14.11 -0.53 -13.75
N LYS A 118 13.14 0.39 -13.77
CA LYS A 118 12.87 1.22 -14.95
C LYS A 118 14.03 2.14 -15.32
N ASN A 119 14.86 2.53 -14.35
CA ASN A 119 16.02 3.39 -14.60
C ASN A 119 17.23 2.63 -15.19
N ASN A 120 17.40 1.36 -14.85
CA ASN A 120 18.61 0.60 -15.19
C ASN A 120 18.36 -0.56 -16.17
N TYR A 121 17.12 -1.06 -16.27
CA TYR A 121 16.78 -2.15 -17.16
C TYR A 121 16.83 -1.73 -18.63
N SER A 122 17.52 -2.52 -19.44
CA SER A 122 17.50 -2.38 -20.89
C SER A 122 17.54 -3.77 -21.55
N PRO A 123 16.62 -4.06 -22.50
CA PRO A 123 16.64 -5.32 -23.24
C PRO A 123 17.89 -5.45 -24.12
N ASP A 124 18.46 -4.33 -24.55
CA ASP A 124 19.64 -4.25 -25.40
C ASP A 124 20.96 -4.22 -24.60
N ALA A 125 20.89 -4.23 -23.27
CA ALA A 125 22.08 -4.30 -22.42
C ALA A 125 22.89 -5.57 -22.72
N ASP A 126 24.21 -5.45 -22.63
CA ASP A 126 25.09 -6.61 -22.75
C ASP A 126 24.86 -7.54 -21.55
N GLN A 127 24.28 -8.71 -21.84
CA GLN A 127 23.86 -9.70 -20.85
C GLN A 127 24.63 -11.01 -21.08
N PRO A 128 25.95 -11.02 -20.83
CA PRO A 128 26.80 -12.16 -21.12
C PRO A 128 26.37 -13.38 -20.29
N GLY A 129 26.30 -14.54 -20.95
CA GLY A 129 25.91 -15.81 -20.32
C GLY A 129 24.40 -16.02 -20.13
N LEU A 130 23.56 -15.07 -20.56
CA LEU A 130 22.10 -15.22 -20.49
C LEU A 130 21.54 -15.85 -21.78
N ILE A 131 20.79 -16.94 -21.65
CA ILE A 131 20.17 -17.62 -22.81
C ILE A 131 18.98 -16.82 -23.35
N SER A 132 18.61 -17.05 -24.61
CA SER A 132 17.53 -16.31 -25.28
C SER A 132 16.17 -16.44 -24.57
N THR A 133 15.88 -17.58 -23.96
CA THR A 133 14.66 -17.81 -23.18
C THR A 133 14.59 -16.89 -21.96
N ASP A 134 15.72 -16.70 -21.28
CA ASP A 134 15.82 -15.89 -20.09
C ASP A 134 15.70 -14.40 -20.43
N LYS A 135 16.35 -13.95 -21.52
CA LYS A 135 16.16 -12.59 -22.06
C LYS A 135 14.68 -12.28 -22.30
N LYS A 136 13.99 -13.18 -23.02
CA LYS A 136 12.54 -13.05 -23.25
C LYS A 136 11.72 -13.08 -21.96
N SER A 137 12.21 -13.73 -20.91
CA SER A 137 11.52 -13.76 -19.61
C SER A 137 11.57 -12.40 -18.91
N PHE A 138 12.72 -11.72 -18.96
CA PHE A 138 12.87 -10.37 -18.42
C PHE A 138 12.09 -9.34 -19.24
N GLU A 139 12.08 -9.47 -20.58
CA GLU A 139 11.25 -8.61 -21.43
C GLU A 139 9.75 -8.74 -21.11
N ARG A 140 9.28 -9.97 -20.84
CA ARG A 140 7.90 -10.20 -20.41
C ARG A 140 7.62 -9.63 -19.02
N LEU A 141 8.62 -9.68 -18.13
CA LEU A 141 8.52 -9.11 -16.79
C LEU A 141 8.41 -7.58 -16.87
N ASP A 142 9.26 -6.93 -17.65
CA ASP A 142 9.23 -5.48 -17.85
C ASP A 142 7.88 -5.00 -18.44
N LYS A 143 7.38 -5.69 -19.48
CA LYS A 143 6.04 -5.39 -20.02
C LYS A 143 4.93 -5.54 -18.98
N ARG A 144 5.00 -6.56 -18.12
CA ARG A 144 4.03 -6.76 -17.04
C ARG A 144 4.08 -5.61 -16.04
N ILE A 145 5.28 -5.10 -15.71
CA ILE A 145 5.45 -3.93 -14.87
C ILE A 145 4.80 -2.69 -15.51
N ASP A 146 5.02 -2.46 -16.81
CA ASP A 146 4.39 -1.34 -17.52
C ASP A 146 2.87 -1.42 -17.56
N GLU A 147 2.31 -2.62 -17.71
CA GLU A 147 0.86 -2.88 -17.61
C GLU A 147 0.32 -2.59 -16.20
N ILE A 148 1.07 -2.95 -15.15
CA ILE A 148 0.72 -2.66 -13.75
C ILE A 148 0.67 -1.15 -13.51
N LEU A 149 1.68 -0.42 -13.99
CA LEU A 149 1.81 1.02 -13.84
C LEU A 149 0.74 1.77 -14.65
N SER A 150 0.50 1.39 -15.90
CA SER A 150 -0.48 2.03 -16.78
C SER A 150 -1.94 1.78 -16.38
N SER A 151 -2.26 0.62 -15.81
CA SER A 151 -3.60 0.34 -15.27
C SER A 151 -3.89 1.03 -13.93
N SER A 152 -3.05 1.99 -13.53
CA SER A 152 -3.24 2.86 -12.36
C SER A 152 -3.67 4.29 -12.75
N GLY A 153 -3.95 4.53 -14.05
CA GLY A 153 -4.48 5.79 -14.59
C GLY A 153 -5.97 5.74 -14.91
#